data_AF-A0A8J8FR60-F1
#
_entry.id   AF-A0A8J8FR60-F1
#
_cell.length_a   1.000
_cell.length_b   1.000
_cell.length_c   1.000
_cell.angle_alpha   90.00
_cell.angle_beta   90.00
_cell.angle_gamma   90.00
#
_symmetry.space_group_name_H-M   'P 1'
#
loop_
_entity.id
_entity.type
_entity.pdbx_description
1 polymer ?
#
loop_
_entity_poly.entity_id
_entity_poly.type
_entity_poly.pdbx_seq_one_letter_code
_entity_poly.pdbx_strand_id
1 'polypeptide(L)' 'MMSKIIILAEPAEGHINPFIPIMNRLSENGHQLVCITGYKFKQKVENTGALFQPLPAKWDPGYEEAYTFFPELQNKKG' A
#
# COMPACT_ATOMS: atom_id res chain seq x y z
N MET A 1 -21.42 -11.18 7.20
CA MET A 1 -21.04 -10.32 8.35
C MET A 1 -20.02 -9.31 7.87
N MET A 2 -20.04 -8.09 8.41
CA MET A 2 -19.04 -7.05 8.13
C MET A 2 -17.76 -7.32 8.94
N SER A 3 -16.60 -7.19 8.30
CA SER A 3 -15.29 -7.40 8.92
C SER A 3 -14.45 -6.13 8.80
N LYS A 4 -13.52 -5.94 9.75
CA LYS A 4 -12.50 -4.88 9.68
C LYS A 4 -11.17 -5.51 9.26
N ILE A 5 -10.59 -5.03 8.18
CA ILE A 5 -9.42 -5.63 7.53
C ILE A 5 -8.33 -4.57 7.39
N ILE A 6 -7.12 -4.94 7.79
CA ILE A 6 -5.92 -4.14 7.54
C ILE A 6 -5.16 -4.81 6.40
N ILE A 7 -4.82 -4.04 5.38
CA ILE A 7 -3.92 -4.44 4.30
C ILE A 7 -2.63 -3.64 4.48
N LEU A 8 -1.51 -4.35 4.54
CA LEU A 8 -0.19 -3.74 4.60
C LEU A 8 0.56 -4.18 3.35
N ALA A 9 0.92 -3.21 2.52
CA ALA A 9 1.59 -3.44 1.26
C ALA A 9 2.80 -2.51 1.13
N GLU A 10 3.94 -3.11 0.79
CA GLU A 10 5.15 -2.36 0.44
C GLU A 10 4.84 -1.34 -0.67
N PRO A 11 5.41 -0.12 -0.61
CA PRO A 11 5.11 0.96 -1.56
C PRO A 11 5.78 0.77 -2.93
N ALA A 12 5.56 -0.39 -3.53
CA ALA A 12 5.99 -0.78 -4.86
C ALA A 12 4.80 -1.20 -5.73
N GLU A 13 4.82 -0.82 -7.01
CA GLU A 13 3.75 -1.14 -7.97
C GLU A 13 3.44 -2.66 -8.00
N GLY A 14 4.48 -3.50 -8.01
CA GLY A 14 4.34 -4.96 -8.01
C GLY A 14 3.69 -5.55 -6.76
N HIS A 15 3.67 -4.80 -5.66
CA HIS A 15 3.06 -5.22 -4.39
C HIS A 15 1.66 -4.64 -4.23
N ILE A 16 1.43 -3.38 -4.63
CA ILE A 16 0.13 -2.74 -4.48
C ILE A 16 -0.90 -3.18 -5.53
N ASN A 17 -0.47 -3.38 -6.79
CA ASN A 17 -1.40 -3.67 -7.89
C ASN A 17 -2.20 -4.95 -7.70
N PRO A 18 -1.63 -6.06 -7.18
CA PRO A 18 -2.40 -7.27 -6.88
C PRO A 18 -3.50 -7.06 -5.82
N PHE A 19 -3.33 -6.11 -4.90
CA PHE A 19 -4.35 -5.83 -3.86
C PHE A 19 -5.51 -4.99 -4.38
N ILE A 20 -5.36 -4.21 -5.45
CA ILE A 20 -6.43 -3.33 -5.97
C ILE A 20 -7.75 -4.09 -6.24
N PRO A 21 -7.78 -5.17 -7.06
CA PRO A 21 -9.03 -5.90 -7.30
C PRO A 21 -9.57 -6.59 -6.03
N ILE A 22 -8.69 -6.99 -5.11
CA ILE A 22 -9.07 -7.61 -3.84
C ILE A 22 -9.77 -6.58 -2.94
N MET A 23 -9.19 -5.38 -2.80
CA MET A 23 -9.77 -4.29 -2.04
C MET A 23 -11.12 -3.86 -2.60
N ASN A 24 -11.24 -3.70 -3.92
CA ASN A 24 -12.52 -3.40 -4.58
C ASN A 24 -13.60 -4.40 -4.15
N ARG A 25 -13.32 -5.70 -4.32
CA ARG A 25 -14.31 -6.73 -4.02
C ARG A 25 -14.66 -6.81 -2.53
N LEU A 26 -13.68 -6.61 -1.65
CA LEU A 26 -13.93 -6.61 -0.20
C LEU A 26 -14.77 -5.40 0.22
N SER A 27 -14.49 -4.21 -0.32
CA SER A 27 -15.29 -3.01 -0.10
C SER A 27 -16.72 -3.18 -0.63
N GLU A 28 -16.90 -3.69 -1.85
CA GLU A 28 -18.20 -3.97 -2.47
C GLU A 28 -19.05 -4.96 -1.64
N ASN A 29 -18.40 -5.95 -1.01
CA ASN A 29 -19.06 -6.91 -0.11
C ASN A 29 -19.37 -6.32 1.29
N GLY A 30 -19.11 -5.02 1.50
CA GLY A 30 -19.44 -4.30 2.73
C GLY A 30 -18.42 -4.45 3.86
N HIS A 31 -17.19 -4.88 3.59
CA HIS A 31 -16.13 -4.87 4.60
C HIS A 31 -15.54 -3.47 4.79
N GLN A 32 -14.95 -3.21 5.96
CA GLN A 32 -14.23 -1.97 6.24
C GLN A 32 -12.73 -2.23 6.11
N LEU A 33 -12.07 -1.48 5.23
CA LEU A 33 -10.65 -1.67 4.93
C LEU A 33 -9.84 -0.44 5.32
N VAL A 34 -8.66 -0.69 5.90
CA VAL A 34 -7.57 0.27 5.99
C VAL A 34 -6.37 -0.29 5.23
N CYS A 35 -5.82 0.46 4.29
CA CYS A 35 -4.61 0.09 3.57
C CYS A 35 -3.46 0.99 4.00
N ILE A 36 -2.39 0.38 4.51
CA ILE A 36 -1.16 1.02 4.94
C ILE A 36 -0.12 0.82 3.84
N THR A 37 0.26 1.91 3.17
CA THR A 37 1.26 1.91 2.10
C THR A 37 1.82 3.32 1.88
N GLY A 38 2.62 3.50 0.83
CA GLY A 38 3.27 4.78 0.51
C GLY A 38 2.30 5.82 -0.06
N TYR A 39 2.58 7.10 0.19
CA TYR A 39 1.71 8.22 -0.13
C TYR A 39 1.40 8.34 -1.63
N LYS A 40 2.32 7.92 -2.51
CA LYS A 40 2.09 7.94 -3.97
C LYS A 40 0.87 7.10 -4.40
N PHE A 41 0.44 6.14 -3.58
CA PHE A 41 -0.69 5.25 -3.86
C PHE A 41 -2.00 5.70 -3.22
N LYS A 42 -2.04 6.83 -2.50
CA LYS A 42 -3.23 7.32 -1.81
C LYS A 42 -4.49 7.25 -2.68
N GLN A 43 -4.44 7.87 -3.85
CA GLN A 43 -5.59 7.90 -4.76
C GLN A 43 -5.99 6.48 -5.22
N LYS A 44 -5.02 5.61 -5.48
CA LYS A 44 -5.25 4.23 -5.93
C LYS A 44 -5.97 3.42 -4.86
N VAL A 45 -5.61 3.61 -3.59
CA VAL A 45 -6.24 2.99 -2.43
C VAL A 45 -7.64 3.54 -2.22
N GLU A 46 -7.80 4.87 -2.15
CA GLU A 46 -9.10 5.51 -1.87
C GLU A 46 -10.13 5.19 -2.95
N ASN A 47 -9.72 5.07 -4.22
CA ASN A 47 -10.57 4.65 -5.33
C ASN A 47 -11.16 3.23 -5.16
N THR A 48 -10.60 2.39 -4.28
CA THR A 48 -11.13 1.06 -3.98
C THR A 48 -12.19 1.04 -2.88
N GLY A 49 -12.47 2.19 -2.26
CA GLY A 49 -13.32 2.30 -1.07
C GLY A 49 -12.59 2.00 0.24
N ALA A 50 -11.31 1.61 0.20
CA ALA A 50 -10.49 1.47 1.39
C ALA A 50 -10.03 2.83 1.93
N LEU A 51 -9.87 2.94 3.26
CA LEU A 51 -9.24 4.09 3.90
C LEU A 51 -7.72 4.01 3.71
N PHE A 52 -7.11 5.11 3.27
CA PHE A 52 -5.67 5.22 3.15
C PHE A 52 -5.02 5.64 4.47
N GLN A 53 -3.98 4.92 4.87
CA GLN A 53 -3.10 5.26 5.99
C GLN A 53 -1.65 5.32 5.49
N PRO A 54 -0.96 6.48 5.56
CA PRO A 54 0.41 6.59 5.08
C PRO A 54 1.38 5.81 5.97
N LEU A 55 2.43 5.27 5.35
CA LEU A 55 3.65 4.86 6.04
C LEU A 55 4.33 6.09 6.67
N PRO A 56 5.09 5.91 7.78
CA PRO A 56 5.98 6.96 8.27
C PRO A 56 6.96 7.37 7.17
N ALA A 57 7.19 8.67 7.00
CA ALA A 57 8.01 9.21 5.91
C ALA A 57 9.41 8.58 5.81
N LYS A 58 10.02 8.19 6.94
CA LYS A 58 11.32 7.50 6.97
C LYS A 58 11.34 6.12 6.29
N TRP A 59 10.17 5.57 5.98
CA TRP A 59 9.99 4.26 5.34
C TRP A 59 9.26 4.34 3.98
N ASP A 60 8.99 5.56 3.50
CA ASP A 60 8.21 5.78 2.29
C ASP A 60 9.09 6.47 1.23
N PRO A 61 9.57 5.72 0.23
CA PRO A 61 10.38 6.29 -0.84
C PRO A 61 9.57 7.22 -1.74
N GLY A 62 8.24 7.25 -1.64
CA GLY A 62 7.41 8.11 -2.47
C GLY A 62 7.64 7.83 -3.95
N TYR A 63 8.06 8.86 -4.69
CA TYR A 63 8.41 8.76 -6.12
C TYR A 63 9.89 8.43 -6.37
N GLU A 64 10.72 8.32 -5.34
CA GLU A 64 12.11 7.92 -5.47
C GLU A 64 12.25 6.41 -5.69
N GLU A 65 13.38 6.01 -6.29
CA GLU A 65 13.76 4.61 -6.40
C GLU A 65 14.14 4.05 -5.01
N ALA A 66 13.69 2.84 -4.69
CA ALA A 66 13.83 2.27 -3.34
C ALA A 66 15.30 2.18 -2.88
N TYR A 67 16.22 1.81 -3.77
CA TYR A 67 17.65 1.72 -3.46
C TYR A 67 18.39 3.06 -3.43
N THR A 68 17.78 4.13 -3.96
CA THR A 68 18.26 5.50 -3.76
C THR A 68 17.87 5.99 -2.37
N PHE A 69 16.64 5.67 -1.95
CA PHE A 69 16.11 6.03 -0.63
C PHE A 69 16.75 5.21 0.52
N PHE A 70 17.02 3.93 0.28
CA PHE A 70 17.72 3.01 1.20
C PHE A 70 19.06 2.55 0.62
N PRO A 71 20.10 3.42 0.60
CA PRO A 71 21.39 3.09 -0.02
C PRO A 71 22.08 1.89 0.64
N GLU A 72 21.83 1.63 1.92
CA GLU A 72 22.38 0.49 2.66
C GLU A 72 21.92 -0.87 2.11
N LEU A 73 20.84 -0.89 1.32
CA LEU A 73 20.27 -2.10 0.73
C LEU A 73 20.83 -2.43 -0.65
N GLN A 74 21.54 -1.51 -1.32
CA GLN A 74 21.99 -1.67 -2.73
C GLN A 74 22.76 -2.96 -3.01
N ASN A 75 23.54 -3.45 -2.05
CA ASN A 75 24.38 -4.64 -2.19
C ASN A 75 23.87 -5.83 -1.35
N LYS A 76 22.67 -5.73 -0.79
CA LYS A 76 22.01 -6.81 -0.07
C LYS A 76 21.19 -7.61 -1.06
N LYS A 77 21.33 -8.93 -1.01
CA LYS A 77 20.42 -9.85 -1.70
C LYS A 77 19.33 -10.22 -0.70
N GLY A 78 18.07 -10.15 -1.13
CA GLY A 78 16.96 -10.76 -0.42
C GLY A 78 17.10 -12.27 -0.37
#